data_AF-A0A959VPV5-F1
#
_entry.id   AF-A0A959VPV5-F1
#
_cell.length_a   1.000
_cell.length_b   1.000
_cell.length_c   1.000
_cell.angle_alpha   90.00
_cell.angle_beta   90.00
_cell.angle_gamma   90.00
#
_symmetry.space_group_name_H-M   'P 1'
#
loop_
_entity.id
_entity.type
_entity.pdbx_description
1 polymer ?
#
loop_
_entity_poly.entity_id
_entity_poly.type
_entity_poly.pdbx_seq_one_letter_code
_entity_poly.pdbx_strand_id
1 'polypeptide(L)'
;MLLGFTVLGILAYKTYEDGAPVPVKVFDPQGQLLFDGDDVSAGQQVFLHNGLMEYGSVFGHGAYLGPDYTADYLRRSSNIAIAGNGGPPVDQDGMEIDGSDSRPDPAGDVARQKTIDQFRDNQYDEDSGELTLSQTQADAFRKLIPYYTRYFSVDDTEHGLRPEAITDPQDLRNLTAFFAWTAWAAAADRPGKNYSYTNNWPSEPRVDNKPTANALVWSAISLIALLGGIGLLFGAFGRYRDLGWHGREQTVVSFRDPSTVSLTPGQKSTAWFFFVMAVLFLIQCFVGAAVQHYRAELTSFFGFDLAVILPYNLLRTWHVQLSIFWVATSFVAAGIFLAPMIARREPKGQGKLGYFLLIALAVVVFGTLIGSYLGIHGVLEDAATNWFGLQGFEYLDLARLWQVLLVVGLVLWAYMLFRVMRSRLRSEHPGNMPWLFFLAACAIPAFYAVGLLAQTYEQFSVTEFWRFWVVHLWVE
;
A
#
# COMPACT_ATOMS: atom_id res chain seq x y z
N MET A 1 -0.80 10.23 23.14
CA MET A 1 -1.14 11.02 21.94
C MET A 1 -0.06 12.04 21.59
N LEU A 2 0.17 13.12 22.36
CA LEU A 2 1.16 14.15 22.00
C LEU A 2 2.55 13.59 21.67
N LEU A 3 3.15 12.79 22.57
CA LEU A 3 4.48 12.20 22.33
C LEU A 3 4.51 11.33 21.05
N GLY A 4 3.51 10.46 20.87
CA GLY A 4 3.43 9.58 19.69
C GLY A 4 3.31 10.37 18.40
N PHE A 5 2.45 11.39 18.36
CA PHE A 5 2.30 12.26 17.18
C PHE A 5 3.50 13.17 16.94
N THR A 6 4.20 13.61 17.99
CA THR A 6 5.48 14.32 17.83
C THR A 6 6.52 13.42 17.16
N VAL A 7 6.65 12.17 17.61
CA VAL A 7 7.56 11.20 16.98
C VAL A 7 7.16 10.95 15.53
N LEU A 8 5.87 10.71 15.24
CA LEU A 8 5.39 10.55 13.87
C LEU A 8 5.65 11.79 12.99
N GLY A 9 5.53 13.00 13.52
CA GLY A 9 5.84 14.23 12.80
C GLY A 9 7.34 14.38 12.50
N ILE A 10 8.21 13.98 13.43
CA ILE A 10 9.66 13.93 13.20
C ILE A 10 10.00 12.89 12.13
N LEU A 11 9.35 11.71 12.18
CA LEU A 11 9.52 10.68 11.15
C LEU A 11 9.04 11.15 9.79
N ALA A 12 7.92 11.89 9.72
CA ALA A 12 7.45 12.50 8.47
C ALA A 12 8.52 13.41 7.88
N TYR A 13 9.03 14.38 8.66
CA TYR A 13 10.11 15.27 8.24
C TYR A 13 11.32 14.48 7.72
N LYS A 14 11.73 13.44 8.45
CA LYS A 14 12.84 12.57 8.09
C LYS A 14 12.60 11.78 6.80
N THR A 15 11.36 11.37 6.51
CA THR A 15 11.03 10.70 5.25
C THR A 15 11.19 11.63 4.03
N TYR A 16 10.86 12.91 4.17
CA TYR A 16 11.05 13.90 3.11
C TYR A 16 12.52 14.27 2.89
N GLU A 17 13.34 14.27 3.95
CA GLU A 17 14.75 14.68 3.89
C GLU A 17 15.69 13.53 3.54
N ASP A 18 15.48 12.34 4.14
CA ASP A 18 16.43 11.22 4.06
C ASP A 18 15.96 10.11 3.08
N GLY A 19 14.99 10.38 2.20
CA GLY A 19 14.52 9.45 1.16
C GLY A 19 15.59 9.15 0.09
N ALA A 20 15.42 8.08 -0.69
CA ALA A 20 16.29 7.82 -1.85
C ALA A 20 15.98 8.85 -2.95
N PRO A 21 16.92 9.74 -3.34
CA PRO A 21 16.60 10.80 -4.28
C PRO A 21 16.20 10.23 -5.64
N VAL A 22 15.29 10.91 -6.34
CA VAL A 22 15.03 10.66 -7.76
C VAL A 22 15.99 11.55 -8.53
N PRO A 23 16.99 11.00 -9.25
CA PRO A 23 17.97 11.82 -9.95
C PRO A 23 17.31 12.68 -11.03
N VAL A 24 17.84 13.89 -11.24
CA VAL A 24 17.41 14.76 -12.35
C VAL A 24 17.79 14.12 -13.68
N LYS A 25 18.98 13.52 -13.78
CA LYS A 25 19.46 12.77 -14.94
C LYS A 25 20.31 11.60 -14.52
N VAL A 26 20.25 10.53 -15.30
CA VAL A 26 21.07 9.34 -15.12
C VAL A 26 21.91 9.11 -16.37
N PHE A 27 23.23 9.05 -16.21
CA PHE A 27 24.20 8.89 -17.30
C PHE A 27 24.94 7.56 -17.23
N ASP A 28 25.46 7.13 -18.37
CA ASP A 28 26.53 6.14 -18.42
C ASP A 28 27.92 6.80 -18.27
N PRO A 29 29.01 6.02 -18.11
CA PRO A 29 30.34 6.59 -17.92
C PRO A 29 30.88 7.41 -19.10
N GLN A 30 30.24 7.33 -20.28
CA GLN A 30 30.59 8.11 -21.47
C GLN A 30 29.81 9.44 -21.55
N GLY A 31 28.93 9.71 -20.58
CA GLY A 31 28.08 10.90 -20.54
C GLY A 31 26.84 10.79 -21.43
N GLN A 32 26.46 9.59 -21.88
CA GLN A 32 25.20 9.38 -22.57
C GLN A 32 24.05 9.31 -21.56
N LEU A 33 23.00 10.10 -21.80
CA LEU A 33 21.78 10.05 -20.99
C LEU A 33 21.08 8.69 -21.16
N LEU A 34 20.82 8.01 -20.05
CA LEU A 34 20.07 6.75 -20.01
C LEU A 34 18.58 7.00 -19.79
N PHE A 35 18.25 7.77 -18.75
CA PHE A 35 16.91 8.22 -18.39
C PHE A 35 16.99 9.41 -17.42
N ASP A 36 15.87 10.07 -17.14
CA ASP A 36 15.77 11.19 -16.20
C ASP A 36 14.69 10.98 -15.13
N GLY A 37 14.54 11.95 -14.23
CA GLY A 37 13.55 11.87 -13.15
C GLY A 37 12.10 11.88 -13.64
N ASP A 38 11.85 12.45 -14.82
CA ASP A 38 10.52 12.46 -15.44
C ASP A 38 10.19 11.06 -15.99
N ASP A 39 11.16 10.37 -16.61
CA ASP A 39 11.03 8.96 -17.02
C ASP A 39 10.68 8.05 -15.83
N VAL A 40 11.35 8.23 -14.67
CA VAL A 40 11.07 7.47 -13.44
C VAL A 40 9.67 7.76 -12.91
N SER A 41 9.27 9.03 -12.87
CA SER A 41 7.95 9.45 -12.38
C SER A 41 6.82 8.96 -13.29
N ALA A 42 7.03 9.00 -14.61
CA ALA A 42 6.10 8.44 -15.58
C ALA A 42 6.01 6.91 -15.43
N GLY A 43 7.14 6.23 -15.23
CA GLY A 43 7.18 4.78 -14.98
C GLY A 43 6.42 4.36 -13.73
N GLN A 44 6.51 5.15 -12.66
CA GLN A 44 5.69 4.97 -11.45
C GLN A 44 4.19 5.08 -11.78
N GLN A 45 3.78 6.04 -12.60
CA GLN A 45 2.37 6.17 -13.01
C GLN A 45 1.91 4.97 -13.85
N VAL A 46 2.72 4.52 -14.81
CA VAL A 46 2.44 3.31 -15.61
C VAL A 46 2.26 2.10 -14.68
N PHE A 47 3.15 1.93 -13.70
CA PHE A 47 3.05 0.86 -12.70
C PHE A 47 1.72 0.91 -11.93
N LEU A 48 1.33 2.10 -11.46
CA LEU A 48 0.13 2.29 -10.64
C LEU A 48 -1.16 2.19 -11.47
N HIS A 49 -1.23 2.82 -12.63
CA HIS A 49 -2.42 2.87 -13.49
C HIS A 49 -2.78 1.51 -14.08
N ASN A 50 -1.78 0.67 -14.31
CA ASN A 50 -1.99 -0.73 -14.71
C ASN A 50 -2.27 -1.66 -13.52
N GLY A 51 -2.37 -1.13 -12.29
CA GLY A 51 -2.63 -1.91 -11.09
C GLY A 51 -1.53 -2.94 -10.81
N LEU A 52 -0.28 -2.66 -11.17
CA LEU A 52 0.80 -3.65 -11.01
C LEU A 52 1.18 -3.86 -9.54
N MET A 53 0.89 -2.92 -8.63
CA MET A 53 1.00 -3.14 -7.18
C MET A 53 -0.03 -4.16 -6.66
N GLU A 54 -1.12 -4.36 -7.39
CA GLU A 54 -2.13 -5.39 -7.14
C GLU A 54 -1.80 -6.72 -7.85
N TYR A 55 -0.68 -6.78 -8.57
CA TYR A 55 -0.17 -7.98 -9.24
C TYR A 55 1.14 -8.50 -8.64
N GLY A 56 2.16 -7.65 -8.62
CA GLY A 56 3.47 -7.83 -7.98
C GLY A 56 3.72 -6.76 -6.93
N SER A 57 4.99 -6.45 -6.67
CA SER A 57 5.37 -5.49 -5.62
C SER A 57 6.59 -4.63 -6.00
N VAL A 58 6.73 -3.51 -5.30
CA VAL A 58 7.93 -2.66 -5.29
C VAL A 58 8.29 -2.38 -3.84
N PHE A 59 9.58 -2.44 -3.50
CA PHE A 59 10.05 -2.36 -2.12
C PHE A 59 9.36 -3.34 -1.15
N GLY A 60 8.87 -4.48 -1.66
CA GLY A 60 8.18 -5.51 -0.89
C GLY A 60 6.71 -5.20 -0.58
N HIS A 61 6.17 -4.06 -1.04
CA HIS A 61 4.76 -3.70 -0.88
C HIS A 61 3.98 -3.96 -2.16
N GLY A 62 2.85 -4.66 -2.03
CA GLY A 62 1.99 -5.06 -3.13
C GLY A 62 1.56 -6.53 -3.04
N ALA A 63 1.22 -7.08 -4.19
CA ALA A 63 0.73 -8.43 -4.35
C ALA A 63 1.87 -9.46 -4.58
N TYR A 64 1.45 -10.73 -4.69
CA TYR A 64 2.35 -11.88 -4.63
C TYR A 64 2.10 -12.89 -5.75
N LEU A 65 1.42 -12.48 -6.83
CA LEU A 65 1.32 -13.33 -8.03
C LEU A 65 2.47 -13.03 -8.98
N GLY A 66 2.67 -11.75 -9.29
CA GLY A 66 3.86 -11.25 -9.95
C GLY A 66 5.08 -11.19 -9.03
N PRO A 67 6.26 -10.89 -9.59
CA PRO A 67 7.47 -10.70 -8.80
C PRO A 67 7.44 -9.41 -7.98
N ASP A 68 8.39 -9.27 -7.05
CA ASP A 68 8.80 -7.94 -6.61
C ASP A 68 9.76 -7.36 -7.66
N TYR A 69 9.38 -6.25 -8.29
CA TYR A 69 10.10 -5.66 -9.41
C TYR A 69 11.41 -5.01 -9.00
N THR A 70 11.54 -4.55 -7.75
CA THR A 70 12.81 -4.09 -7.19
C THR A 70 13.81 -5.24 -7.13
N ALA A 71 13.39 -6.38 -6.58
CA ALA A 71 14.22 -7.57 -6.44
C ALA A 71 14.50 -8.26 -7.78
N ASP A 72 13.50 -8.38 -8.65
CA ASP A 72 13.65 -8.98 -9.99
C ASP A 72 14.60 -8.18 -10.87
N TYR A 73 14.42 -6.85 -10.94
CA TYR A 73 15.34 -5.97 -11.67
C TYR A 73 16.75 -6.09 -11.09
N LEU A 74 16.90 -5.96 -9.75
CA LEU A 74 18.20 -6.02 -9.08
C LEU A 74 18.92 -7.34 -9.35
N ARG A 75 18.19 -8.46 -9.32
CA ARG A 75 18.72 -9.79 -9.61
C ARG A 75 19.24 -9.89 -11.04
N ARG A 76 18.42 -9.51 -12.02
CA ARG A 76 18.80 -9.59 -13.43
C ARG A 76 19.92 -8.62 -13.76
N SER A 77 19.86 -7.40 -13.23
CA SER A 77 20.90 -6.39 -13.47
C SER A 77 22.24 -6.79 -12.87
N SER A 78 22.25 -7.38 -11.67
CA SER A 78 23.48 -7.84 -11.03
C SER A 78 24.07 -9.06 -11.76
N ASN A 79 23.24 -9.99 -12.24
CA ASN A 79 23.69 -11.09 -13.11
C ASN A 79 24.34 -10.57 -14.41
N ILE A 80 23.68 -9.63 -15.10
CA ILE A 80 24.22 -9.03 -16.32
C ILE A 80 25.55 -8.31 -16.04
N ALA A 81 25.64 -7.61 -14.91
CA ALA A 81 26.87 -6.93 -14.52
C ALA A 81 28.00 -7.89 -14.17
N ILE A 82 27.72 -9.01 -13.48
CA ILE A 82 28.69 -10.07 -13.21
C ILE A 82 29.21 -10.64 -14.53
N ALA A 83 28.33 -10.95 -15.48
CA ALA A 83 28.72 -11.44 -16.81
C ALA A 83 29.62 -10.41 -17.54
N GLY A 84 29.22 -9.13 -17.53
CA GLY A 84 30.02 -8.03 -18.13
C GLY A 84 31.37 -7.80 -17.45
N ASN A 85 31.49 -8.17 -16.17
CA ASN A 85 32.74 -8.13 -15.40
C ASN A 85 33.62 -9.39 -15.59
N GLY A 86 33.23 -10.33 -16.47
CA GLY A 86 33.99 -11.54 -16.77
C GLY A 86 33.55 -12.77 -15.99
N GLY A 87 32.38 -12.73 -15.34
CA GLY A 87 31.75 -13.87 -14.68
C GLY A 87 30.92 -14.75 -15.64
N PRO A 88 30.09 -15.65 -15.09
CA PRO A 88 29.27 -16.57 -15.88
C PRO A 88 28.34 -15.86 -16.87
N PRO A 89 28.09 -16.45 -18.06
CA PRO A 89 27.19 -15.86 -19.04
C PRO A 89 25.73 -15.87 -18.55
N VAL A 90 24.94 -14.95 -19.11
CA VAL A 90 23.51 -14.84 -18.85
C VAL A 90 22.69 -15.06 -20.11
N ASP A 91 21.46 -15.53 -19.95
CA ASP A 91 20.50 -15.67 -21.04
C ASP A 91 19.97 -14.29 -21.53
N GLN A 92 18.96 -14.33 -22.39
CA GLN A 92 18.31 -13.14 -22.94
C GLN A 92 17.52 -12.34 -21.89
N ASP A 93 17.12 -12.97 -20.79
CA ASP A 93 16.31 -12.37 -19.72
C ASP A 93 17.18 -11.87 -18.55
N GLY A 94 18.51 -12.07 -18.63
CA GLY A 94 19.45 -11.64 -17.60
C GLY A 94 19.60 -12.66 -16.46
N MET A 95 19.22 -13.91 -16.69
CA MET A 95 19.42 -15.00 -15.73
C MET A 95 20.73 -15.73 -16.03
N GLU A 96 21.46 -16.08 -14.97
CA GLU A 96 22.71 -16.86 -15.05
C GLU A 96 22.44 -18.20 -15.75
N ILE A 97 23.21 -18.51 -16.79
CA ILE A 97 23.13 -19.82 -17.47
C ILE A 97 24.00 -20.77 -16.66
N ASP A 98 23.37 -21.69 -15.93
CA ASP A 98 24.09 -22.68 -15.11
C ASP A 98 25.02 -23.53 -15.99
N GLY A 99 26.32 -23.28 -15.88
CA GLY A 99 27.36 -24.23 -16.25
C GLY A 99 27.56 -25.20 -15.10
N SER A 100 27.33 -26.50 -15.32
CA SER A 100 27.29 -27.55 -14.29
C SER A 100 28.62 -27.82 -13.54
N ASP A 101 29.59 -26.91 -13.55
CA ASP A 101 30.89 -27.14 -12.95
C ASP A 101 30.93 -26.51 -11.54
N SER A 102 30.72 -27.34 -10.52
CA SER A 102 30.83 -26.99 -9.09
C SER A 102 32.27 -26.68 -8.64
N ARG A 103 33.13 -26.28 -9.57
CA ARG A 103 34.52 -25.92 -9.30
C ARG A 103 34.57 -24.48 -8.80
N PRO A 104 35.50 -24.15 -7.89
CA PRO A 104 35.82 -22.76 -7.59
C PRO A 104 36.14 -22.04 -8.89
N ASP A 105 35.47 -20.91 -9.13
CA ASP A 105 35.72 -20.01 -10.26
C ASP A 105 36.28 -18.70 -9.72
N PRO A 106 37.62 -18.58 -9.56
CA PRO A 106 38.23 -17.36 -9.06
C PRO A 106 37.94 -16.14 -9.93
N ALA A 107 37.71 -16.32 -11.23
CA ALA A 107 37.35 -15.22 -12.13
C ALA A 107 35.91 -14.75 -11.85
N GLY A 108 34.98 -15.70 -11.66
CA GLY A 108 33.63 -15.44 -11.19
C GLY A 108 33.58 -14.73 -9.84
N ASP A 109 34.41 -15.13 -8.87
CA ASP A 109 34.49 -14.46 -7.55
C ASP A 109 34.97 -13.01 -7.66
N VAL A 110 35.99 -12.76 -8.49
CA VAL A 110 36.48 -11.39 -8.77
C VAL A 110 35.40 -10.55 -9.47
N ALA A 111 34.69 -11.12 -10.44
CA ALA A 111 33.59 -10.46 -11.13
C ALA A 111 32.42 -10.12 -10.18
N ARG A 112 32.11 -11.03 -9.24
CA ARG A 112 31.11 -10.80 -8.18
C ARG A 112 31.54 -9.67 -7.25
N GLN A 113 32.78 -9.68 -6.74
CA GLN A 113 33.27 -8.61 -5.86
C GLN A 113 33.26 -7.24 -6.58
N LYS A 114 33.73 -7.18 -7.83
CA LYS A 114 33.68 -5.95 -8.63
C LYS A 114 32.25 -5.45 -8.84
N THR A 115 31.28 -6.36 -9.00
CA THR A 115 29.86 -6.00 -9.11
C THR A 115 29.32 -5.46 -7.79
N ILE A 116 29.69 -6.06 -6.65
CA ILE A 116 29.35 -5.52 -5.33
C ILE A 116 29.86 -4.10 -5.20
N ASP A 117 31.15 -3.87 -5.50
CA ASP A 117 31.76 -2.53 -5.41
C ASP A 117 31.01 -1.52 -6.30
N GLN A 118 30.66 -1.90 -7.54
CA GLN A 118 29.91 -1.05 -8.48
C GLN A 118 28.48 -0.72 -8.03
N PHE A 119 27.77 -1.68 -7.44
CA PHE A 119 26.37 -1.48 -7.04
C PHE A 119 26.23 -0.77 -5.70
N ARG A 120 27.23 -0.93 -4.82
CA ARG A 120 27.27 -0.28 -3.49
C ARG A 120 27.81 1.15 -3.59
N ASP A 121 28.69 1.42 -4.54
CA ASP A 121 29.23 2.76 -4.79
C ASP A 121 28.15 3.72 -5.29
N ASN A 122 27.86 4.74 -4.49
CA ASN A 122 26.81 5.71 -4.75
C ASN A 122 27.38 6.95 -5.45
N GLN A 123 27.29 6.93 -6.78
CA GLN A 123 27.75 7.99 -7.68
C GLN A 123 26.65 9.04 -7.95
N TYR A 124 25.77 9.28 -6.98
CA TYR A 124 24.80 10.39 -7.01
C TYR A 124 25.47 11.66 -6.46
N ASP A 125 25.40 12.74 -7.24
CA ASP A 125 25.87 14.05 -6.85
C ASP A 125 24.71 14.89 -6.30
N GLU A 126 24.79 15.30 -5.03
CA GLU A 126 23.74 16.06 -4.36
C GLU A 126 23.60 17.51 -4.89
N ASP A 127 24.66 18.10 -5.42
CA ASP A 127 24.68 19.48 -5.90
C ASP A 127 24.05 19.59 -7.31
N SER A 128 24.37 18.64 -8.20
CA SER A 128 23.82 18.60 -9.55
C SER A 128 22.53 17.78 -9.67
N GLY A 129 22.29 16.85 -8.75
CA GLY A 129 21.20 15.88 -8.81
C GLY A 129 21.41 14.79 -9.87
N GLU A 130 22.63 14.65 -10.39
CA GLU A 130 22.96 13.69 -11.45
C GLU A 130 23.47 12.38 -10.84
N LEU A 131 23.10 11.25 -11.46
CA LEU A 131 23.59 9.92 -11.11
C LEU A 131 24.37 9.35 -12.28
N THR A 132 25.60 8.86 -12.04
CA THR A 132 26.36 8.13 -13.05
C THR A 132 26.36 6.64 -12.73
N LEU A 133 25.81 5.81 -13.62
CA LEU A 133 25.84 4.36 -13.49
C LEU A 133 27.14 3.80 -14.08
N SER A 134 27.62 2.68 -13.55
CA SER A 134 28.72 1.93 -14.17
C SER A 134 28.32 1.40 -15.56
N GLN A 135 29.31 1.10 -16.41
CA GLN A 135 29.06 0.58 -17.75
C GLN A 135 28.17 -0.68 -17.72
N THR A 136 28.44 -1.59 -16.78
CA THR A 136 27.71 -2.84 -16.61
C THR A 136 26.26 -2.62 -16.17
N GLN A 137 25.99 -1.61 -15.34
CA GLN A 137 24.62 -1.20 -14.98
C GLN A 137 23.90 -0.54 -16.17
N ALA A 138 24.58 0.30 -16.94
CA ALA A 138 24.02 0.92 -18.15
C ALA A 138 23.65 -0.14 -19.22
N ASP A 139 24.52 -1.13 -19.41
CA ASP A 139 24.26 -2.25 -20.33
C ASP A 139 23.11 -3.14 -19.83
N ALA A 140 23.01 -3.35 -18.52
CA ALA A 140 21.88 -4.04 -17.91
C ALA A 140 20.55 -3.32 -18.16
N PHE A 141 20.50 -1.99 -17.99
CA PHE A 141 19.29 -1.20 -18.28
C PHE A 141 18.85 -1.38 -19.74
N ARG A 142 19.77 -1.24 -20.69
CA ARG A 142 19.47 -1.43 -22.13
C ARG A 142 18.96 -2.84 -22.43
N LYS A 143 19.50 -3.88 -21.77
CA LYS A 143 19.11 -5.28 -21.97
C LYS A 143 17.76 -5.63 -21.29
N LEU A 144 17.40 -4.93 -20.22
CA LEU A 144 16.15 -5.18 -19.48
C LEU A 144 14.92 -4.51 -20.09
N ILE A 145 15.08 -3.45 -20.90
CA ILE A 145 13.95 -2.85 -21.64
C ILE A 145 13.23 -3.91 -22.51
N PRO A 146 13.93 -4.69 -23.38
CA PRO A 146 13.29 -5.76 -24.14
C PRO A 146 12.68 -6.87 -23.28
N TYR A 147 13.24 -7.16 -22.10
CA TYR A 147 12.70 -8.18 -21.19
C TYR A 147 11.33 -7.75 -20.65
N TYR A 148 11.23 -6.58 -20.04
CA TYR A 148 9.96 -6.08 -19.53
C TYR A 148 8.95 -5.78 -20.65
N THR A 149 9.42 -5.38 -21.83
CA THR A 149 8.57 -5.28 -23.03
C THR A 149 7.90 -6.62 -23.34
N ARG A 150 8.66 -7.71 -23.44
CA ARG A 150 8.07 -9.04 -23.69
C ARG A 150 7.12 -9.47 -22.59
N TYR A 151 7.47 -9.20 -21.33
CA TYR A 151 6.70 -9.61 -20.17
C TYR A 151 5.32 -8.91 -20.09
N PHE A 152 5.23 -7.63 -20.42
CA PHE A 152 3.99 -6.85 -20.29
C PHE A 152 3.19 -6.69 -21.60
N SER A 153 3.79 -6.97 -22.75
CA SER A 153 3.14 -6.85 -24.06
C SER A 153 2.69 -8.19 -24.65
N VAL A 154 2.66 -9.26 -23.86
CA VAL A 154 2.24 -10.59 -24.32
C VAL A 154 0.75 -10.56 -24.74
N ASP A 155 0.43 -11.12 -25.91
CA ASP A 155 -0.94 -11.20 -26.46
C ASP A 155 -1.68 -12.46 -25.94
N ASP A 156 -1.55 -12.72 -24.65
CA ASP A 156 -2.28 -13.77 -23.94
C ASP A 156 -2.41 -13.44 -22.44
N THR A 157 -2.94 -14.38 -21.67
CA THR A 157 -3.21 -14.25 -20.24
C THR A 157 -2.29 -15.13 -19.38
N GLU A 158 -1.13 -15.58 -19.90
CA GLU A 158 -0.24 -16.53 -19.24
C GLU A 158 0.29 -16.04 -17.89
N HIS A 159 0.34 -14.72 -17.72
CA HIS A 159 0.78 -14.05 -16.49
C HIS A 159 -0.38 -13.67 -15.56
N GLY A 160 -1.64 -13.98 -15.88
CA GLY A 160 -2.81 -13.57 -15.12
C GLY A 160 -3.16 -12.08 -15.24
N LEU A 161 -2.45 -11.37 -16.13
CA LEU A 161 -2.76 -10.02 -16.58
C LEU A 161 -3.67 -10.07 -17.81
N ARG A 162 -4.23 -8.91 -18.20
CA ARG A 162 -4.94 -8.81 -19.48
C ARG A 162 -3.97 -8.95 -20.65
N PRO A 163 -4.41 -9.43 -21.82
CA PRO A 163 -3.61 -9.40 -23.03
C PRO A 163 -3.16 -7.98 -23.34
N GLU A 164 -1.93 -7.86 -23.84
CA GLU A 164 -1.33 -6.58 -24.22
C GLU A 164 -1.45 -5.53 -23.09
N ALA A 165 -1.11 -5.94 -21.87
CA ALA A 165 -1.28 -5.11 -20.67
C ALA A 165 -0.63 -3.72 -20.82
N ILE A 166 0.55 -3.66 -21.44
CA ILE A 166 1.23 -2.40 -21.77
C ILE A 166 1.84 -2.54 -23.17
N THR A 167 1.50 -1.62 -24.07
CA THR A 167 1.94 -1.68 -25.49
C THR A 167 2.76 -0.49 -25.94
N ASP A 168 2.64 0.67 -25.27
CA ASP A 168 3.45 1.84 -25.62
C ASP A 168 4.94 1.59 -25.27
N PRO A 169 5.86 1.62 -26.26
CA PRO A 169 7.28 1.46 -26.02
C PRO A 169 7.88 2.48 -25.05
N GLN A 170 7.35 3.71 -25.02
CA GLN A 170 7.81 4.74 -24.09
C GLN A 170 7.38 4.39 -22.66
N ASP A 171 6.15 3.93 -22.45
CA ASP A 171 5.67 3.50 -21.13
C ASP A 171 6.48 2.33 -20.59
N LEU A 172 6.82 1.36 -21.44
CA LEU A 172 7.66 0.21 -21.07
C LEU A 172 9.09 0.63 -20.72
N ARG A 173 9.65 1.60 -21.45
CA ARG A 173 10.96 2.17 -21.13
C ARG A 173 10.91 2.92 -19.80
N ASN A 174 9.89 3.75 -19.58
CA ASN A 174 9.68 4.50 -18.35
C ASN A 174 9.48 3.58 -17.15
N LEU A 175 8.67 2.53 -17.30
CA LEU A 175 8.46 1.48 -16.29
C LEU A 175 9.78 0.79 -15.94
N THR A 176 10.60 0.49 -16.94
CA THR A 176 11.95 -0.08 -16.72
C THR A 176 12.85 0.91 -15.98
N ALA A 177 12.78 2.21 -16.28
CA ALA A 177 13.54 3.25 -15.56
C ALA A 177 13.10 3.36 -14.08
N PHE A 178 11.79 3.25 -13.82
CA PHE A 178 11.26 3.17 -12.46
C PHE A 178 11.81 1.95 -11.70
N PHE A 179 11.79 0.75 -12.31
CA PHE A 179 12.38 -0.45 -11.69
C PHE A 179 13.90 -0.33 -11.49
N ALA A 180 14.61 0.30 -12.44
CA ALA A 180 16.03 0.57 -12.31
C ALA A 180 16.34 1.49 -11.12
N TRP A 181 15.54 2.55 -10.94
CA TRP A 181 15.67 3.46 -9.80
C TRP A 181 15.38 2.76 -8.47
N THR A 182 14.32 1.94 -8.39
CA THR A 182 14.03 1.21 -7.14
C THR A 182 15.16 0.22 -6.79
N ALA A 183 15.69 -0.49 -7.80
CA ALA A 183 16.82 -1.41 -7.62
C ALA A 183 18.12 -0.70 -7.23
N TRP A 184 18.39 0.48 -7.81
CA TRP A 184 19.52 1.33 -7.40
C TRP A 184 19.39 1.76 -5.94
N ALA A 185 18.23 2.29 -5.54
CA ALA A 185 17.96 2.69 -4.16
C ALA A 185 18.12 1.51 -3.18
N ALA A 186 17.79 0.29 -3.63
CA ALA A 186 17.92 -0.93 -2.85
C ALA A 186 19.36 -1.42 -2.65
N ALA A 187 20.31 -1.00 -3.48
CA ALA A 187 21.70 -1.50 -3.46
C ALA A 187 22.74 -0.44 -3.06
N ALA A 188 22.61 0.79 -3.56
CA ALA A 188 23.58 1.87 -3.36
C ALA A 188 23.64 2.32 -1.90
N ASP A 189 24.85 2.39 -1.33
CA ASP A 189 25.05 2.83 0.05
C ASP A 189 24.64 4.29 0.24
N ARG A 190 23.94 4.57 1.34
CA ARG A 190 23.63 5.96 1.71
C ARG A 190 24.94 6.75 1.95
N PRO A 191 24.99 8.05 1.63
CA PRO A 191 26.15 8.88 1.89
C PRO A 191 26.66 8.74 3.34
N GLY A 192 27.93 8.34 3.48
CA GLY A 192 28.57 8.14 4.79
C GLY A 192 28.06 6.94 5.62
N LYS A 193 27.31 6.01 5.01
CA LYS A 193 26.84 4.77 5.64
C LYS A 193 27.37 3.54 4.89
N ASN A 194 27.15 2.36 5.48
CA ASN A 194 27.54 1.06 4.92
C ASN A 194 26.31 0.18 4.62
N TYR A 195 25.16 0.82 4.44
CA TYR A 195 23.89 0.18 4.10
C TYR A 195 23.12 1.04 3.09
N SER A 196 22.29 0.38 2.28
CA SER A 196 21.54 1.02 1.19
C SER A 196 20.38 1.90 1.66
N TYR A 197 19.73 2.63 0.75
CA TYR A 197 18.60 3.49 1.11
C TYR A 197 17.44 2.73 1.76
N THR A 198 17.29 1.45 1.43
CA THR A 198 16.27 0.51 1.94
C THR A 198 16.77 -0.32 3.13
N ASN A 199 17.92 0.02 3.72
CA ASN A 199 18.56 -0.75 4.80
C ASN A 199 18.95 -2.18 4.37
N ASN A 200 19.55 -2.34 3.19
CA ASN A 200 20.00 -3.61 2.59
C ASN A 200 18.88 -4.58 2.24
N TRP A 201 17.67 -4.08 2.01
CA TRP A 201 16.59 -4.85 1.42
C TRP A 201 16.57 -4.64 -0.11
N PRO A 202 16.29 -5.65 -0.95
CA PRO A 202 15.96 -7.04 -0.62
C PRO A 202 17.23 -7.87 -0.36
N SER A 203 17.05 -9.06 0.21
CA SER A 203 18.16 -10.01 0.40
C SER A 203 18.74 -10.45 -0.94
N GLU A 204 19.90 -9.90 -1.31
CA GLU A 204 20.60 -10.24 -2.56
C GLU A 204 22.12 -10.28 -2.34
N PRO A 205 22.72 -11.49 -2.25
CA PRO A 205 24.16 -11.64 -2.04
C PRO A 205 25.04 -11.03 -3.14
N ARG A 206 24.54 -10.91 -4.38
CA ARG A 206 25.31 -10.36 -5.52
C ARG A 206 25.66 -8.89 -5.37
N VAL A 207 25.00 -8.18 -4.45
CA VAL A 207 25.27 -6.78 -4.13
C VAL A 207 25.57 -6.59 -2.63
N ASP A 208 25.89 -7.68 -1.92
CA ASP A 208 26.12 -7.69 -0.46
C ASP A 208 24.95 -7.14 0.39
N ASN A 209 23.71 -7.29 -0.10
CA ASN A 209 22.54 -6.97 0.70
C ASN A 209 22.31 -8.06 1.75
N LYS A 210 22.61 -7.71 3.00
CA LYS A 210 22.42 -8.53 4.20
C LYS A 210 21.88 -7.71 5.37
N PRO A 211 21.21 -8.33 6.36
CA PRO A 211 20.66 -7.61 7.51
C PRO A 211 21.71 -6.72 8.19
N THR A 212 21.35 -5.44 8.38
CA THR A 212 22.23 -4.48 9.06
C THR A 212 22.35 -4.82 10.55
N ALA A 213 23.44 -4.38 11.19
CA ALA A 213 23.61 -4.52 12.63
C ALA A 213 22.45 -3.87 13.42
N ASN A 214 21.97 -2.71 12.95
CA ASN A 214 20.82 -2.02 13.54
C ASN A 214 19.54 -2.87 13.47
N ALA A 215 19.26 -3.52 12.34
CA ALA A 215 18.08 -4.37 12.21
C ALA A 215 18.09 -5.52 13.24
N LEU A 216 19.25 -6.16 13.45
CA LEU A 216 19.40 -7.24 14.43
C LEU A 216 19.26 -6.74 15.88
N VAL A 217 19.89 -5.61 16.21
CA VAL A 217 19.84 -5.04 17.57
C VAL A 217 18.42 -4.58 17.93
N TRP A 218 17.76 -3.84 17.04
CA TRP A 218 16.39 -3.37 17.29
C TRP A 218 15.38 -4.51 17.37
N SER A 219 15.58 -5.59 16.61
CA SER A 219 14.75 -6.81 16.74
C SER A 219 14.84 -7.39 18.14
N ALA A 220 16.05 -7.54 18.70
CA ALA A 220 16.23 -8.03 20.07
C ALA A 220 15.65 -7.09 21.13
N ILE A 221 15.89 -5.77 20.99
CA ILE A 221 15.34 -4.75 21.89
C ILE A 221 13.81 -4.77 21.86
N SER A 222 13.19 -4.95 20.70
CA SER A 222 11.73 -5.00 20.57
C SER A 222 11.09 -6.13 21.39
N LEU A 223 11.72 -7.32 21.41
CA LEU A 223 11.26 -8.46 22.20
C LEU A 223 11.42 -8.21 23.69
N ILE A 224 12.54 -7.62 24.10
CA ILE A 224 12.78 -7.22 25.50
C ILE A 224 11.72 -6.20 25.94
N ALA A 225 11.46 -5.18 25.12
CA ALA A 225 10.46 -4.16 25.38
C ALA A 225 9.05 -4.74 25.43
N LEU A 226 8.71 -5.68 24.55
CA LEU A 226 7.42 -6.38 24.54
C LEU A 226 7.22 -7.19 25.83
N LEU A 227 8.15 -8.08 26.17
CA LEU A 227 8.05 -8.94 27.36
C LEU A 227 8.11 -8.11 28.66
N GLY A 228 9.01 -7.14 28.71
CA GLY A 228 9.12 -6.20 29.83
C GLY A 228 7.86 -5.36 29.99
N GLY A 229 7.32 -4.82 28.88
CA GLY A 229 6.10 -4.04 28.86
C GLY A 229 4.87 -4.84 29.30
N ILE A 230 4.72 -6.07 28.81
CA ILE A 230 3.67 -7.01 29.25
C ILE A 230 3.80 -7.28 30.76
N GLY A 231 5.00 -7.60 31.24
CA GLY A 231 5.26 -7.86 32.66
C GLY A 231 4.96 -6.66 33.56
N LEU A 232 5.38 -5.47 33.14
CA LEU A 232 5.09 -4.22 33.86
C LEU A 232 3.59 -3.92 33.88
N LEU A 233 2.89 -4.13 32.76
CA LEU A 233 1.45 -3.92 32.67
C LEU A 233 0.69 -4.89 33.59
N PHE A 234 1.00 -6.19 33.55
CA PHE A 234 0.40 -7.16 34.47
C PHE A 234 0.75 -6.86 35.93
N GLY A 235 1.98 -6.44 36.22
CA GLY A 235 2.40 -6.04 37.56
C GLY A 235 1.61 -4.84 38.08
N ALA A 236 1.45 -3.79 37.26
CA ALA A 236 0.72 -2.58 37.62
C ALA A 236 -0.78 -2.87 37.81
N PHE A 237 -1.43 -3.50 36.83
CA PHE A 237 -2.88 -3.77 36.87
C PHE A 237 -3.26 -4.86 37.87
N GLY A 238 -2.36 -5.83 38.13
CA GLY A 238 -2.59 -6.87 39.14
C GLY A 238 -2.33 -6.40 40.58
N ARG A 239 -1.41 -5.45 40.80
CA ARG A 239 -1.05 -4.97 42.14
C ARG A 239 -1.96 -3.85 42.65
N TYR A 240 -2.35 -2.90 41.80
CA TYR A 240 -3.08 -1.71 42.21
C TYR A 240 -4.58 -1.84 41.95
N ARG A 241 -5.38 -1.88 43.01
CA ARG A 241 -6.83 -2.07 42.93
C ARG A 241 -7.57 -0.98 42.16
N ASP A 242 -7.06 0.25 42.18
CA ASP A 242 -7.68 1.41 41.51
C ASP A 242 -7.38 1.48 40.01
N LEU A 243 -6.34 0.77 39.54
CA LEU A 243 -6.02 0.57 38.12
C LEU A 243 -6.53 -0.78 37.61
N GLY A 244 -6.64 -1.77 38.49
CA GLY A 244 -6.90 -3.17 38.18
C GLY A 244 -8.36 -3.53 37.89
N TRP A 245 -8.56 -4.78 37.44
CA TRP A 245 -9.87 -5.33 37.07
C TRP A 245 -10.77 -5.72 38.24
N HIS A 246 -10.33 -5.50 39.47
CA HIS A 246 -11.02 -5.97 40.69
C HIS A 246 -12.28 -5.18 41.07
N GLY A 247 -12.69 -4.17 40.30
CA GLY A 247 -13.80 -3.25 40.64
C GLY A 247 -15.12 -3.44 39.89
N ARG A 248 -15.22 -4.36 38.91
CA ARG A 248 -16.41 -4.50 38.04
C ARG A 248 -17.32 -5.70 38.34
N GLU A 249 -17.01 -6.53 39.31
CA GLU A 249 -17.74 -7.78 39.57
C GLU A 249 -19.12 -7.62 40.25
N GLN A 250 -19.62 -6.39 40.49
CA GLN A 250 -20.86 -6.17 41.26
C GLN A 250 -21.95 -5.34 40.59
N THR A 251 -21.92 -5.12 39.28
CA THR A 251 -23.09 -4.57 38.59
C THR A 251 -23.98 -5.69 38.08
N VAL A 252 -25.10 -5.95 38.77
CA VAL A 252 -26.19 -6.76 38.24
C VAL A 252 -26.73 -6.08 36.99
N VAL A 253 -26.37 -6.60 35.82
CA VAL A 253 -26.84 -6.05 34.53
C VAL A 253 -28.30 -6.45 34.36
N SER A 254 -29.20 -5.46 34.42
CA SER A 254 -30.60 -5.69 34.02
C SER A 254 -30.72 -5.51 32.51
N PHE A 255 -31.03 -6.60 31.81
CA PHE A 255 -31.32 -6.56 30.38
C PHE A 255 -32.78 -6.16 30.19
N ARG A 256 -33.01 -5.16 29.34
CA ARG A 256 -34.36 -4.90 28.83
C ARG A 256 -34.66 -5.90 27.72
N ASP A 257 -35.88 -6.42 27.70
CA ASP A 257 -36.34 -7.24 26.60
C ASP A 257 -36.23 -6.44 25.28
N PRO A 258 -35.58 -6.96 24.22
CA PRO A 258 -35.41 -6.25 22.96
C PRO A 258 -36.71 -5.71 22.36
N SER A 259 -37.84 -6.39 22.58
CA SER A 259 -39.16 -5.96 22.10
C SER A 259 -39.66 -4.66 22.75
N THR A 260 -39.13 -4.30 23.92
CA THR A 260 -39.50 -3.09 24.67
C THR A 260 -38.69 -1.85 24.25
N VAL A 261 -37.66 -2.02 23.42
CA VAL A 261 -36.80 -0.93 22.95
C VAL A 261 -37.35 -0.41 21.61
N SER A 262 -38.05 0.72 21.66
CA SER A 262 -38.52 1.37 20.43
C SER A 262 -37.37 1.91 19.59
N LEU A 263 -37.26 1.46 18.34
CA LEU A 263 -36.25 1.93 17.40
C LEU A 263 -36.65 3.26 16.76
N THR A 264 -35.70 4.18 16.77
CA THR A 264 -35.81 5.48 16.09
C THR A 264 -35.71 5.33 14.56
N PRO A 265 -36.24 6.28 13.77
CA PRO A 265 -36.10 6.25 12.31
C PRO A 265 -34.65 6.11 11.81
N GLY A 266 -33.66 6.75 12.44
CA GLY A 266 -32.24 6.58 12.09
C GLY A 266 -31.75 5.16 12.37
N GLN A 267 -32.09 4.59 13.53
CA GLN A 267 -31.77 3.18 13.83
C GLN A 267 -32.44 2.21 12.86
N LYS A 268 -33.66 2.48 12.39
CA LYS A 268 -34.30 1.63 11.38
C LYS A 268 -33.57 1.67 10.03
N SER A 269 -32.95 2.81 9.69
CA SER A 269 -32.18 2.92 8.44
C SER A 269 -30.94 2.03 8.44
N THR A 270 -30.34 1.73 9.60
CA THR A 270 -29.11 0.91 9.68
C THR A 270 -29.33 -0.54 9.29
N ALA A 271 -30.57 -1.04 9.29
CA ALA A 271 -30.88 -2.37 8.75
C ALA A 271 -30.45 -2.50 7.28
N TRP A 272 -30.63 -1.44 6.49
CA TRP A 272 -30.20 -1.40 5.09
C TRP A 272 -28.68 -1.31 4.95
N PHE A 273 -27.99 -0.64 5.88
CA PHE A 273 -26.52 -0.65 5.90
C PHE A 273 -25.98 -2.05 6.16
N PHE A 274 -26.56 -2.78 7.12
CA PHE A 274 -26.14 -4.16 7.40
C PHE A 274 -26.47 -5.13 6.25
N PHE A 275 -27.59 -4.91 5.56
CA PHE A 275 -27.91 -5.67 4.34
C PHE A 275 -26.88 -5.41 3.24
N VAL A 276 -26.58 -4.14 2.94
CA VAL A 276 -25.56 -3.77 1.94
C VAL A 276 -24.18 -4.31 2.34
N MET A 277 -23.81 -4.20 3.61
CA MET A 277 -22.58 -4.78 4.15
C MET A 277 -22.48 -6.28 3.87
N ALA A 278 -23.56 -7.04 4.12
CA ALA A 278 -23.57 -8.49 3.86
C ALA A 278 -23.42 -8.80 2.36
N VAL A 279 -24.03 -8.01 1.48
CA VAL A 279 -23.88 -8.14 0.02
C VAL A 279 -22.44 -7.82 -0.41
N LEU A 280 -21.85 -6.73 0.06
CA LEU A 280 -20.47 -6.36 -0.25
C LEU A 280 -19.48 -7.42 0.25
N PHE A 281 -19.70 -7.96 1.45
CA PHE A 281 -18.91 -9.07 1.99
C PHE A 281 -19.03 -10.32 1.11
N LEU A 282 -20.23 -10.66 0.65
CA LEU A 282 -20.42 -11.80 -0.26
C LEU A 282 -19.68 -11.62 -1.58
N ILE A 283 -19.77 -10.43 -2.19
CA ILE A 283 -19.02 -10.10 -3.42
C ILE A 283 -17.50 -10.23 -3.16
N GLN A 284 -17.03 -9.67 -2.04
CA GLN A 284 -15.62 -9.72 -1.63
C GLN A 284 -15.08 -11.15 -1.50
N CYS A 285 -15.88 -12.06 -0.94
CA CYS A 285 -15.56 -13.48 -0.87
C CYS A 285 -15.45 -14.12 -2.26
N PHE A 286 -16.36 -13.82 -3.19
CA PHE A 286 -16.32 -14.38 -4.55
C PHE A 286 -15.10 -13.90 -5.33
N VAL A 287 -14.82 -12.60 -5.33
CA VAL A 287 -13.62 -12.07 -6.01
C VAL A 287 -12.34 -12.57 -5.34
N GLY A 288 -12.35 -12.74 -4.01
CA GLY A 288 -11.23 -13.36 -3.28
C GLY A 288 -10.99 -14.83 -3.66
N ALA A 289 -12.06 -15.60 -3.82
CA ALA A 289 -11.95 -16.99 -4.29
C ALA A 289 -11.37 -17.05 -5.72
N ALA A 290 -11.76 -16.14 -6.61
CA ALA A 290 -11.20 -16.04 -7.95
C ALA A 290 -9.71 -15.64 -7.95
N VAL A 291 -9.31 -14.68 -7.10
CA VAL A 291 -7.90 -14.32 -6.87
C VAL A 291 -7.07 -15.53 -6.42
N GLN A 292 -7.60 -16.37 -5.52
CA GLN A 292 -6.91 -17.60 -5.12
C GLN A 292 -6.89 -18.65 -6.23
N HIS A 293 -7.89 -18.70 -7.10
CA HIS A 293 -7.90 -19.61 -8.24
C HIS A 293 -6.75 -19.33 -9.22
N TYR A 294 -6.46 -18.05 -9.50
CA TYR A 294 -5.33 -17.65 -10.35
C TYR A 294 -3.97 -18.15 -9.84
N ARG A 295 -3.84 -18.47 -8.54
CA ARG A 295 -2.62 -19.07 -7.99
C ARG A 295 -2.49 -20.56 -8.27
N ALA A 296 -3.62 -21.24 -8.49
CA ALA A 296 -3.65 -22.65 -8.85
C ALA A 296 -3.60 -22.83 -10.37
N GLU A 297 -4.32 -21.99 -11.13
CA GLU A 297 -4.40 -22.02 -12.58
C GLU A 297 -4.43 -20.59 -13.12
N LEU A 298 -3.33 -20.14 -13.74
CA LEU A 298 -3.14 -18.76 -14.20
C LEU A 298 -3.96 -18.42 -15.45
N THR A 299 -4.00 -19.34 -16.41
CA THR A 299 -4.55 -19.13 -17.76
C THR A 299 -6.04 -19.44 -17.89
N SER A 300 -6.65 -20.06 -16.88
CA SER A 300 -8.03 -20.52 -16.97
C SER A 300 -8.70 -20.58 -15.60
N PHE A 301 -10.02 -20.37 -15.62
CA PHE A 301 -10.94 -20.49 -14.50
C PHE A 301 -11.94 -21.61 -14.83
N PHE A 302 -11.64 -22.84 -14.43
CA PHE A 302 -12.44 -24.03 -14.75
C PHE A 302 -12.77 -24.19 -16.25
N GLY A 303 -11.82 -23.87 -17.14
CA GLY A 303 -11.97 -23.98 -18.60
C GLY A 303 -12.40 -22.69 -19.30
N PHE A 304 -12.55 -21.58 -18.57
CA PHE A 304 -12.83 -20.25 -19.13
C PHE A 304 -11.64 -19.32 -18.92
N ASP A 305 -11.19 -18.62 -19.94
CA ASP A 305 -10.19 -17.55 -19.74
C ASP A 305 -10.86 -16.32 -19.12
N LEU A 306 -10.79 -16.23 -17.80
CA LEU A 306 -11.38 -15.15 -17.01
C LEU A 306 -10.56 -13.86 -17.10
N ALA A 307 -9.25 -13.94 -17.38
CA ALA A 307 -8.32 -12.82 -17.28
C ALA A 307 -8.52 -11.79 -18.39
N VAL A 308 -9.16 -12.19 -19.50
CA VAL A 308 -9.60 -11.28 -20.57
C VAL A 308 -10.57 -10.21 -20.08
N ILE A 309 -11.43 -10.54 -19.09
CA ILE A 309 -12.46 -9.61 -18.58
C ILE A 309 -12.15 -9.18 -17.14
N LEU A 310 -11.66 -10.11 -16.33
CA LEU A 310 -11.42 -9.94 -14.90
C LEU A 310 -10.01 -10.45 -14.57
N PRO A 311 -8.95 -9.73 -15.00
CA PRO A 311 -7.57 -10.11 -14.71
C PRO A 311 -7.29 -10.08 -13.20
N TYR A 312 -6.20 -10.74 -12.79
CA TYR A 312 -5.85 -10.93 -11.39
C TYR A 312 -5.76 -9.60 -10.61
N ASN A 313 -5.04 -8.62 -11.17
CA ASN A 313 -4.84 -7.30 -10.56
C ASN A 313 -6.18 -6.60 -10.28
N LEU A 314 -7.13 -6.66 -11.21
CA LEU A 314 -8.47 -6.08 -11.00
C LEU A 314 -9.24 -6.81 -9.89
N LEU A 315 -9.27 -8.14 -9.91
CA LEU A 315 -9.99 -8.91 -8.89
C LEU A 315 -9.38 -8.72 -7.49
N ARG A 316 -8.05 -8.60 -7.40
CA ARG A 316 -7.36 -8.29 -6.14
C ARG A 316 -7.67 -6.88 -5.66
N THR A 317 -7.64 -5.89 -6.56
CA THR A 317 -8.09 -4.50 -6.28
C THR A 317 -9.47 -4.52 -5.65
N TRP A 318 -10.43 -5.21 -6.28
CA TRP A 318 -11.80 -5.30 -5.76
C TRP A 318 -11.88 -6.03 -4.43
N HIS A 319 -11.13 -7.13 -4.26
CA HIS A 319 -11.10 -7.89 -3.02
C HIS A 319 -10.61 -7.05 -1.82
N VAL A 320 -9.51 -6.31 -2.01
CA VAL A 320 -8.90 -5.46 -0.99
C VAL A 320 -9.80 -4.26 -0.70
N GLN A 321 -10.28 -3.55 -1.72
CA GLN A 321 -11.16 -2.40 -1.54
C GLN A 321 -12.48 -2.76 -0.85
N LEU A 322 -13.12 -3.85 -1.26
CA LEU A 322 -14.36 -4.30 -0.63
C LEU A 322 -14.14 -4.68 0.84
N SER A 323 -12.97 -5.22 1.19
CA SER A 323 -12.64 -5.56 2.59
C SER A 323 -12.67 -4.34 3.50
N ILE A 324 -12.28 -3.17 2.99
CA ILE A 324 -12.38 -1.88 3.71
C ILE A 324 -13.83 -1.40 3.70
N PHE A 325 -14.50 -1.41 2.54
CA PHE A 325 -15.82 -0.82 2.39
C PHE A 325 -16.90 -1.48 3.26
N TRP A 326 -16.98 -2.80 3.30
CA TRP A 326 -18.04 -3.46 4.09
C TRP A 326 -17.79 -3.29 5.59
N VAL A 327 -16.53 -3.33 6.03
CA VAL A 327 -16.14 -3.09 7.44
C VAL A 327 -16.46 -1.65 7.83
N ALA A 328 -16.02 -0.66 7.06
CA ALA A 328 -16.31 0.74 7.32
C ALA A 328 -17.82 1.03 7.33
N THR A 329 -18.58 0.45 6.39
CA THR A 329 -20.05 0.55 6.35
C THR A 329 -20.69 0.02 7.64
N SER A 330 -20.16 -1.08 8.19
CA SER A 330 -20.63 -1.66 9.45
C SER A 330 -20.40 -0.73 10.65
N PHE A 331 -19.22 -0.11 10.75
CA PHE A 331 -18.90 0.83 11.84
C PHE A 331 -19.69 2.13 11.73
N VAL A 332 -19.87 2.66 10.52
CA VAL A 332 -20.74 3.81 10.24
C VAL A 332 -22.16 3.52 10.71
N ALA A 333 -22.70 2.33 10.38
CA ALA A 333 -24.02 1.89 10.81
C ALA A 333 -24.12 1.74 12.33
N ALA A 334 -23.10 1.13 12.97
CA ALA A 334 -23.04 0.99 14.42
C ALA A 334 -23.04 2.35 15.13
N GLY A 335 -22.30 3.33 14.63
CA GLY A 335 -22.30 4.69 15.17
C GLY A 335 -23.68 5.35 15.08
N ILE A 336 -24.35 5.25 13.92
CA ILE A 336 -25.71 5.77 13.74
C ILE A 336 -26.69 5.08 14.69
N PHE A 337 -26.53 3.77 14.91
CA PHE A 337 -27.41 3.00 15.78
C PHE A 337 -27.25 3.35 17.26
N LEU A 338 -26.00 3.51 17.72
CA LEU A 338 -25.66 3.76 19.12
C LEU A 338 -25.92 5.20 19.56
N ALA A 339 -25.73 6.19 18.69
CA ALA A 339 -25.83 7.60 19.07
C ALA A 339 -27.20 7.97 19.68
N PRO A 340 -28.36 7.56 19.14
CA PRO A 340 -29.66 7.81 19.77
C PRO A 340 -29.84 7.10 21.12
N MET A 341 -29.21 5.96 21.33
CA MET A 341 -29.26 5.24 22.62
C MET A 341 -28.50 6.00 23.71
N ILE A 342 -27.33 6.52 23.38
CA ILE A 342 -26.53 7.37 24.27
C ILE A 342 -27.26 8.70 24.52
N ALA A 343 -27.77 9.32 23.46
CA ALA A 343 -28.47 10.60 23.55
C ALA A 343 -29.84 10.51 24.24
N ARG A 344 -30.49 9.34 24.17
CA ARG A 344 -31.91 9.09 24.48
C ARG A 344 -32.87 9.99 23.70
N ARG A 345 -32.46 10.42 22.50
CA ARG A 345 -33.22 11.32 21.62
C ARG A 345 -32.71 11.21 20.19
N GLU A 346 -33.59 11.36 19.22
CA GLU A 346 -33.23 11.52 17.80
C GLU A 346 -33.73 12.87 17.23
N PRO A 347 -32.89 13.66 16.56
CA PRO A 347 -33.31 14.85 15.81
C PRO A 347 -34.18 14.53 14.58
N LYS A 348 -35.07 15.45 14.18
CA LYS A 348 -35.94 15.28 13.01
C LYS A 348 -35.13 15.08 11.71
N GLY A 349 -35.49 14.08 10.91
CA GLY A 349 -34.85 13.84 9.60
C GLY A 349 -33.54 13.06 9.65
N GLN A 350 -33.16 12.50 10.81
CA GLN A 350 -31.97 11.65 10.92
C GLN A 350 -32.05 10.40 10.03
N GLY A 351 -33.23 9.74 9.95
CA GLY A 351 -33.43 8.61 9.05
C GLY A 351 -33.24 8.97 7.56
N LYS A 352 -33.68 10.16 7.13
CA LYS A 352 -33.47 10.63 5.75
C LYS A 352 -31.99 10.82 5.44
N LEU A 353 -31.23 11.40 6.39
CA LEU A 353 -29.78 11.53 6.28
C LEU A 353 -29.09 10.15 6.25
N GLY A 354 -29.60 9.18 7.02
CA GLY A 354 -29.13 7.79 6.97
C GLY A 354 -29.26 7.17 5.58
N TYR A 355 -30.44 7.25 4.96
CA TYR A 355 -30.63 6.76 3.58
C TYR A 355 -29.80 7.52 2.56
N PHE A 356 -29.69 8.85 2.69
CA PHE A 356 -28.85 9.65 1.81
C PHE A 356 -27.37 9.24 1.90
N LEU A 357 -26.85 9.06 3.11
CA LEU A 357 -25.49 8.59 3.34
C LEU A 357 -25.28 7.19 2.75
N LEU A 358 -26.25 6.28 2.90
CA LEU A 358 -26.17 4.94 2.30
C LEU A 358 -26.07 5.00 0.78
N ILE A 359 -26.87 5.84 0.13
CA ILE A 359 -26.81 6.05 -1.33
C ILE A 359 -25.45 6.64 -1.72
N ALA A 360 -24.96 7.64 -0.98
CA ALA A 360 -23.66 8.24 -1.24
C ALA A 360 -22.52 7.22 -1.12
N LEU A 361 -22.55 6.35 -0.10
CA LEU A 361 -21.59 5.25 0.05
C LEU A 361 -21.68 4.28 -1.13
N ALA A 362 -22.89 3.88 -1.54
CA ALA A 362 -23.06 3.00 -2.69
C ALA A 362 -22.47 3.61 -3.97
N VAL A 363 -22.67 4.91 -4.22
CA VAL A 363 -22.09 5.62 -5.36
C VAL A 363 -20.56 5.57 -5.31
N VAL A 364 -19.95 5.78 -4.14
CA VAL A 364 -18.49 5.70 -3.99
C VAL A 364 -17.98 4.27 -4.24
N VAL A 365 -18.63 3.26 -3.66
CA VAL A 365 -18.23 1.85 -3.81
C VAL A 365 -18.30 1.42 -5.28
N PHE A 366 -19.47 1.55 -5.91
CA PHE A 366 -19.64 1.11 -7.31
C PHE A 366 -18.86 2.01 -8.28
N GLY A 367 -18.74 3.30 -7.98
CA GLY A 367 -17.87 4.21 -8.73
C GLY A 367 -16.41 3.78 -8.72
N THR A 368 -15.90 3.33 -7.57
CA THR A 368 -14.54 2.78 -7.43
C THR A 368 -14.37 1.48 -8.20
N LEU A 369 -15.33 0.55 -8.12
CA LEU A 369 -15.25 -0.73 -8.85
C LEU A 369 -15.30 -0.53 -10.38
N ILE A 370 -16.19 0.32 -10.86
CA ILE A 370 -16.30 0.66 -12.28
C ILE A 370 -15.08 1.45 -12.75
N GLY A 371 -14.62 2.42 -11.95
CA GLY A 371 -13.43 3.22 -12.22
C GLY A 371 -12.19 2.35 -12.40
N SER A 372 -11.91 1.47 -11.44
CA SER A 372 -10.79 0.53 -11.50
C SER A 372 -10.88 -0.43 -12.70
N TYR A 373 -12.08 -0.91 -13.05
CA TYR A 373 -12.30 -1.70 -14.26
C TYR A 373 -11.89 -0.93 -15.52
N LEU A 374 -12.40 0.29 -15.68
CA LEU A 374 -12.13 1.13 -16.85
C LEU A 374 -10.65 1.56 -16.93
N GLY A 375 -10.03 1.85 -15.79
CA GLY A 375 -8.61 2.19 -15.71
C GLY A 375 -7.71 1.03 -16.14
N ILE A 376 -7.90 -0.15 -15.56
CA ILE A 376 -7.06 -1.33 -15.88
C ILE A 376 -7.23 -1.76 -17.33
N HIS A 377 -8.41 -1.62 -17.93
CA HIS A 377 -8.65 -1.94 -19.34
C HIS A 377 -8.21 -0.83 -20.31
N GLY A 378 -7.56 0.24 -19.84
CA GLY A 378 -7.05 1.32 -20.69
C GLY A 378 -8.15 2.19 -21.32
N VAL A 379 -9.37 2.19 -20.78
CA VAL A 379 -10.46 3.08 -21.26
C VAL A 379 -10.28 4.51 -20.75
N LEU A 380 -9.62 4.66 -19.60
CA LEU A 380 -9.23 5.95 -19.04
C LEU A 380 -7.72 6.11 -19.19
N GLU A 381 -7.29 7.30 -19.57
CA GLU A 381 -5.87 7.66 -19.76
C GLU A 381 -5.48 8.81 -18.82
N ASP A 382 -4.20 8.86 -18.44
CA ASP A 382 -3.55 9.96 -17.72
C ASP A 382 -4.30 10.50 -16.49
N ALA A 383 -4.69 11.78 -16.55
CA ALA A 383 -5.38 12.49 -15.49
C ALA A 383 -6.78 11.92 -15.23
N ALA A 384 -7.45 11.37 -16.24
CA ALA A 384 -8.76 10.76 -16.07
C ALA A 384 -8.65 9.51 -15.19
N THR A 385 -7.58 8.72 -15.34
CA THR A 385 -7.30 7.55 -14.51
C THR A 385 -7.07 7.95 -13.05
N ASN A 386 -6.27 8.97 -12.79
CA ASN A 386 -6.02 9.47 -11.43
C ASN A 386 -7.30 9.97 -10.72
N TRP A 387 -8.25 10.54 -11.46
CA TRP A 387 -9.47 11.12 -10.88
C TRP A 387 -10.64 10.16 -10.79
N PHE A 388 -10.84 9.31 -11.80
CA PHE A 388 -12.01 8.45 -11.94
C PHE A 388 -11.69 6.96 -11.97
N GLY A 389 -10.46 6.60 -12.36
CA GLY A 389 -10.03 5.22 -12.58
C GLY A 389 -9.45 4.55 -11.33
N LEU A 390 -8.12 4.44 -11.30
CA LEU A 390 -7.35 3.75 -10.28
C LEU A 390 -6.18 4.62 -9.83
N GLN A 391 -5.99 4.79 -8.53
CA GLN A 391 -4.77 5.41 -7.99
C GLN A 391 -3.61 4.39 -7.92
N GLY A 392 -3.91 3.11 -7.71
CA GLY A 392 -2.98 1.99 -7.92
C GLY A 392 -2.10 1.63 -6.73
N PHE A 393 -2.21 2.35 -5.62
CA PHE A 393 -1.55 1.98 -4.37
C PHE A 393 -2.44 1.02 -3.59
N GLU A 394 -1.90 -0.15 -3.23
CA GLU A 394 -2.62 -1.16 -2.45
C GLU A 394 -3.29 -0.54 -1.19
N TYR A 395 -4.57 -0.86 -0.99
CA TYR A 395 -5.47 -0.31 0.04
C TYR A 395 -5.94 1.14 -0.19
N LEU A 396 -5.25 1.92 -1.04
CA LEU A 396 -5.64 3.27 -1.49
C LEU A 396 -5.88 3.31 -3.01
N ASP A 397 -6.43 2.23 -3.57
CA ASP A 397 -6.66 2.07 -5.01
C ASP A 397 -7.69 3.04 -5.60
N LEU A 398 -8.61 3.53 -4.76
CA LEU A 398 -9.67 4.44 -5.19
C LEU A 398 -9.09 5.72 -5.80
N ALA A 399 -9.56 6.08 -6.98
CA ALA A 399 -9.20 7.34 -7.61
C ALA A 399 -9.64 8.57 -6.78
N ARG A 400 -9.04 9.72 -7.08
CA ARG A 400 -9.12 10.91 -6.23
C ARG A 400 -10.55 11.38 -5.94
N LEU A 401 -11.42 11.35 -6.95
CA LEU A 401 -12.82 11.77 -6.77
C LEU A 401 -13.51 10.93 -5.71
N TRP A 402 -13.34 9.60 -5.78
CA TRP A 402 -13.98 8.65 -4.88
C TRP A 402 -13.46 8.81 -3.44
N GLN A 403 -12.17 9.07 -3.26
CA GLN A 403 -11.59 9.37 -1.95
C GLN A 403 -12.17 10.66 -1.35
N VAL A 404 -12.26 11.74 -2.14
CA VAL A 404 -12.83 13.01 -1.67
C VAL A 404 -14.30 12.83 -1.29
N LEU A 405 -15.08 12.13 -2.11
CA LEU A 405 -16.48 11.83 -1.80
C LEU A 405 -16.61 10.97 -0.54
N LEU A 406 -15.69 10.02 -0.30
CA LEU A 406 -15.67 9.23 0.92
C LEU A 406 -15.38 10.10 2.15
N VAL A 407 -14.39 11.00 2.09
CA VAL A 407 -14.10 11.98 3.16
C VAL A 407 -15.34 12.82 3.46
N VAL A 408 -16.00 13.36 2.42
CA VAL A 408 -17.22 14.15 2.57
C VAL A 408 -18.34 13.32 3.23
N GLY A 409 -18.50 12.06 2.83
CA GLY A 409 -19.45 11.12 3.43
C GLY A 409 -19.16 10.85 4.92
N LEU A 410 -17.90 10.63 5.28
CA LEU A 410 -17.48 10.40 6.67
C LEU A 410 -17.62 11.67 7.54
N VAL A 411 -17.35 12.85 6.98
CA VAL A 411 -17.60 14.14 7.66
C VAL A 411 -19.10 14.34 7.88
N LEU A 412 -19.93 14.05 6.88
CA LEU A 412 -21.39 14.09 7.01
C LEU A 412 -21.88 13.13 8.10
N TRP A 413 -21.30 11.93 8.16
CA TRP A 413 -21.58 10.96 9.22
C TRP A 413 -21.18 11.48 10.61
N ALA A 414 -19.98 12.05 10.78
CA ALA A 414 -19.56 12.65 12.05
C ALA A 414 -20.50 13.80 12.46
N TYR A 415 -20.93 14.63 11.49
CA TYR A 415 -21.94 15.67 11.72
C TYR A 415 -23.30 15.08 12.13
N MET A 416 -23.73 13.97 11.54
CA MET A 416 -24.93 13.25 11.95
C MET A 416 -24.87 12.80 13.41
N LEU A 417 -23.71 12.28 13.86
CA LEU A 417 -23.51 11.90 15.27
C LEU A 417 -23.50 13.11 16.19
N PHE A 418 -22.79 14.18 15.81
CA PHE A 418 -22.80 15.44 16.55
C PHE A 418 -24.23 15.95 16.74
N ARG A 419 -25.05 15.93 15.69
CA ARG A 419 -26.43 16.42 15.73
C ARG A 419 -27.29 15.67 16.76
N VAL A 420 -27.10 14.35 16.88
CA VAL A 420 -27.78 13.50 17.86
C VAL A 420 -27.23 13.75 19.27
N MET A 421 -25.91 13.83 19.41
CA MET A 421 -25.23 13.85 20.70
C MET A 421 -25.07 15.24 21.32
N ARG A 422 -25.21 16.34 20.55
CA ARG A 422 -24.93 17.72 21.00
C ARG A 422 -25.59 18.09 22.33
N SER A 423 -26.79 17.60 22.59
CA SER A 423 -27.51 17.90 23.83
C SER A 423 -26.90 17.20 25.04
N ARG A 424 -26.35 15.99 24.86
CA ARG A 424 -25.64 15.26 25.91
C ARG A 424 -24.23 15.80 26.11
N LEU A 425 -23.52 16.08 25.02
CA LEU A 425 -22.16 16.59 25.09
C LEU A 425 -22.07 17.91 25.88
N ARG A 426 -23.10 18.77 25.79
CA ARG A 426 -23.18 20.02 26.57
C ARG A 426 -23.30 19.83 28.08
N SER A 427 -23.84 18.71 28.53
CA SER A 427 -24.06 18.43 29.96
C SER A 427 -23.02 17.49 30.57
N GLU A 428 -22.19 16.86 29.74
CA GLU A 428 -21.24 15.83 30.14
C GLU A 428 -19.81 16.37 30.14
N HIS A 429 -18.98 15.89 31.06
CA HIS A 429 -17.57 16.25 31.12
C HIS A 429 -16.79 15.63 29.93
N PRO A 430 -15.81 16.33 29.33
CA PRO A 430 -15.02 15.81 28.20
C PRO A 430 -14.32 14.46 28.41
N GLY A 431 -14.02 14.10 29.66
CA GLY A 431 -13.44 12.81 30.02
C GLY A 431 -14.44 11.64 30.08
N ASN A 432 -15.74 11.88 29.93
CA ASN A 432 -16.77 10.85 30.01
C ASN A 432 -16.97 10.13 28.67
N MET A 433 -17.56 8.93 28.72
CA MET A 433 -17.82 8.08 27.55
C MET A 433 -18.50 8.78 26.36
N PRO A 434 -19.50 9.67 26.52
CA PRO A 434 -20.11 10.35 25.37
C PRO A 434 -19.13 11.21 24.57
N TRP A 435 -18.22 11.91 25.25
CA TRP A 435 -17.19 12.71 24.59
C TRP A 435 -16.11 11.83 23.97
N LEU A 436 -15.66 10.77 24.66
CA LEU A 436 -14.71 9.81 24.10
C LEU A 436 -15.24 9.14 22.83
N PHE A 437 -16.51 8.71 22.84
CA PHE A 437 -17.18 8.16 21.66
C PHE A 437 -17.24 9.17 20.50
N PHE A 438 -17.61 10.42 20.78
CA PHE A 438 -17.72 11.44 19.74
C PHE A 438 -16.35 11.85 19.18
N LEU A 439 -15.33 12.00 20.02
CA LEU A 439 -13.97 12.32 19.59
C LEU A 439 -13.35 11.17 18.78
N ALA A 440 -13.58 9.92 19.18
CA ALA A 440 -13.18 8.75 18.39
C ALA A 440 -13.89 8.73 17.03
N ALA A 441 -15.19 9.06 16.98
CA ALA A 441 -15.90 9.19 15.71
C ALA A 441 -15.35 10.33 14.83
N CYS A 442 -14.93 11.46 15.40
CA CYS A 442 -14.28 12.54 14.65
C CYS A 442 -12.90 12.16 14.10
N ALA A 443 -12.19 11.24 14.76
CA ALA A 443 -10.90 10.76 14.29
C ALA A 443 -11.03 10.04 12.92
N ILE A 444 -12.12 9.29 12.69
CA ILE A 444 -12.33 8.52 11.45
C ILE A 444 -12.21 9.40 10.18
N PRO A 445 -13.02 10.45 9.95
CA PRO A 445 -12.84 11.29 8.78
C PRO A 445 -11.52 12.05 8.77
N ALA A 446 -11.00 12.45 9.94
CA ALA A 446 -9.78 13.25 10.03
C ALA A 446 -8.53 12.47 9.57
N PHE A 447 -8.36 11.23 10.03
CA PHE A 447 -7.22 10.40 9.65
C PHE A 447 -7.35 9.85 8.23
N TYR A 448 -8.56 9.51 7.75
CA TYR A 448 -8.71 9.13 6.34
C TYR A 448 -8.36 10.29 5.38
N ALA A 449 -8.68 11.52 5.74
CA ALA A 449 -8.35 12.70 4.92
C ALA A 449 -6.84 12.93 4.75
N VAL A 450 -6.00 12.43 5.67
CA VAL A 450 -4.53 12.47 5.54
C VAL A 450 -4.07 11.66 4.31
N GLY A 451 -4.80 10.61 3.94
CA GLY A 451 -4.54 9.84 2.71
C GLY A 451 -4.62 10.65 1.43
N LEU A 452 -5.23 11.85 1.45
CA LEU A 452 -5.24 12.74 0.29
C LEU A 452 -3.85 13.29 -0.06
N LEU A 453 -2.89 13.22 0.88
CA LEU A 453 -1.49 13.58 0.66
C LEU A 453 -0.71 12.53 -0.14
N ALA A 454 -1.18 11.27 -0.16
CA ALA A 454 -0.60 10.23 -1.00
C ALA A 454 -0.99 10.49 -2.46
N GLN A 455 -0.02 10.83 -3.31
CA GLN A 455 -0.22 11.24 -4.71
C GLN A 455 0.67 10.42 -5.65
N THR A 456 0.19 10.20 -6.88
CA THR A 456 0.85 9.34 -7.87
C THR A 456 2.09 9.97 -8.51
N TYR A 457 2.23 11.29 -8.43
CA TYR A 457 3.38 12.04 -8.95
C TYR A 457 4.41 12.41 -7.86
N GLU A 458 4.11 12.16 -6.59
CA GLU A 458 5.06 12.35 -5.51
C GLU A 458 6.02 11.15 -5.42
N GLN A 459 7.17 11.35 -4.79
CA GLN A 459 8.17 10.30 -4.60
C GLN A 459 7.57 9.10 -3.85
N PHE A 460 7.86 7.88 -4.35
CA PHE A 460 7.28 6.64 -3.83
C PHE A 460 7.34 6.51 -2.30
N SER A 461 8.48 6.79 -1.67
CA SER A 461 8.65 6.69 -0.21
C SER A 461 7.79 7.66 0.59
N VAL A 462 7.58 8.88 0.07
CA VAL A 462 6.71 9.88 0.69
C VAL A 462 5.25 9.42 0.60
N THR A 463 4.85 8.92 -0.57
CA THR A 463 3.50 8.40 -0.78
C THR A 463 3.22 7.18 0.09
N GLU A 464 4.18 6.25 0.22
CA GLU A 464 4.10 5.10 1.12
C GLU A 464 3.91 5.53 2.58
N PHE A 465 4.67 6.52 3.05
CA PHE A 465 4.52 7.04 4.41
C PHE A 465 3.08 7.50 4.67
N TRP A 466 2.51 8.32 3.80
CA TRP A 466 1.12 8.78 3.94
C TRP A 466 0.08 7.69 3.73
N ARG A 467 0.37 6.68 2.89
CA ARG A 467 -0.49 5.50 2.72
C ARG A 467 -0.64 4.75 4.04
N PHE A 468 0.44 4.50 4.76
CA PHE A 468 0.38 3.79 6.05
C PHE A 468 -0.30 4.59 7.17
N TRP A 469 -0.41 5.92 7.07
CA TRP A 469 -1.28 6.68 7.96
C TRP A 469 -2.76 6.28 7.80
N VAL A 470 -3.19 5.90 6.61
CA VAL A 470 -4.56 5.39 6.41
C VAL A 470 -4.63 3.91 6.74
N VAL A 471 -3.68 3.10 6.26
CA VAL A 471 -3.77 1.64 6.43
C VAL A 471 -3.54 1.21 7.89
N HIS A 472 -2.52 1.73 8.56
CA HIS A 472 -2.16 1.29 9.91
C HIS A 472 -2.77 2.16 11.02
N LEU A 473 -2.82 3.49 10.85
CA LEU A 473 -3.31 4.36 11.92
C LEU A 473 -4.82 4.61 11.89
N TRP A 474 -5.48 4.46 10.73
CA TRP A 474 -6.91 4.68 10.59
C TRP A 474 -7.74 3.40 10.59
N VAL A 475 -7.27 2.30 9.96
CA VAL A 475 -8.00 1.02 9.96
C VAL A 475 -7.82 0.26 11.27
N GLU A 476 -6.59 0.15 11.78
CA GLU A 476 -6.29 -0.51 13.06
C GLU A 476 -6.63 0.40 14.26
#